data_AF-A0AAE0E2N9-F1
#
_entry.id   AF-A0AAE0E2N9-F1
#
_cell.length_a   1.000
_cell.length_b   1.000
_cell.length_c   1.000
_cell.angle_alpha   90.00
_cell.angle_beta   90.00
_cell.angle_gamma   90.00
#
_symmetry.space_group_name_H-M   'P 1'
#
loop_
_entity.id
_entity.type
_entity.pdbx_description
1 polymer ?
#
loop_
_entity_poly.entity_id
_entity_poly.type
_entity_poly.pdbx_seq_one_letter_code
_entity_poly.pdbx_strand_id
1 'polypeptide(L)'
;MSEAYDPETNTWTPISDGMVAGWRNPSITLNGCLYALDCRDGCKLRVYDGATDSWNKFIDSKLHLGSSRALEAAAIVPLNGKLCIIRNNMSISLVDVSSPDKHVESNPHIWENIAGKGHIRTLFSNILSSIAGRSGLKSHIVHCHVLQA
;
A
#
# COMPACT_ATOMS: atom_id res chain seq x y z
N MET A 1 -18.98 11.21 -12.84
CA MET A 1 -19.43 11.47 -11.46
C MET A 1 -18.95 10.29 -10.64
N SER A 2 -18.30 10.55 -9.50
CA SER A 2 -17.88 9.49 -8.57
C SER A 2 -18.86 9.44 -7.41
N GLU A 3 -19.18 8.24 -6.96
CA GLU A 3 -20.25 8.02 -5.99
C GLU A 3 -19.79 7.03 -4.92
N ALA A 4 -20.31 7.19 -3.70
CA ALA A 4 -20.09 6.30 -2.57
C ALA A 4 -21.40 5.54 -2.29
N TYR A 5 -21.28 4.24 -2.05
CA TYR A 5 -22.41 3.40 -1.67
C TYR A 5 -22.53 3.34 -0.14
N ASP A 6 -23.73 3.61 0.37
CA ASP A 6 -24.10 3.39 1.76
C ASP A 6 -24.96 2.12 1.87
N PRO A 7 -24.46 1.04 2.51
CA PRO A 7 -25.20 -0.21 2.65
C PRO A 7 -26.39 -0.11 3.61
N GLU A 8 -26.40 0.80 4.58
CA GLU A 8 -27.48 0.94 5.56
C GLU A 8 -28.75 1.50 4.92
N THR A 9 -28.56 2.47 4.01
CA THR A 9 -29.67 3.09 3.27
C THR A 9 -29.88 2.48 1.88
N ASN A 10 -28.96 1.63 1.42
CA ASN A 10 -28.93 1.08 0.07
C ASN A 10 -28.99 2.18 -1.01
N THR A 11 -28.20 3.25 -0.83
CA THR A 11 -28.17 4.38 -1.75
C THR A 11 -26.75 4.71 -2.20
N TRP A 12 -26.65 5.38 -3.35
CA TRP A 12 -25.42 5.98 -3.84
C TRP A 12 -25.48 7.50 -3.61
N THR A 13 -24.43 8.07 -3.04
CA THR A 13 -24.30 9.50 -2.79
C THR A 13 -23.11 10.07 -3.56
N PRO A 14 -23.22 11.27 -4.15
CA PRO A 14 -22.09 11.92 -4.82
C PRO A 14 -20.90 12.13 -3.87
N ILE A 15 -19.69 11.87 -4.35
CA ILE A 15 -18.45 12.16 -3.63
C ILE A 15 -17.92 13.53 -4.06
N SER A 16 -17.31 14.25 -3.12
CA SER A 16 -16.66 15.53 -3.40
C SER A 16 -15.54 15.42 -4.43
N ASP A 17 -15.44 16.41 -5.31
CA ASP A 17 -14.42 16.43 -6.37
C ASP A 17 -13.00 16.43 -5.79
N GLY A 18 -12.78 17.05 -4.62
CA GLY A 18 -11.48 17.08 -3.96
C GLY A 18 -11.00 15.70 -3.52
N MET A 19 -11.88 14.86 -2.97
CA MET A 19 -11.57 13.47 -2.65
C MET A 19 -11.20 12.68 -3.92
N VAL A 20 -12.00 12.82 -4.98
CA VAL A 20 -11.82 12.10 -6.27
C VAL A 20 -10.51 12.48 -6.96
N ALA A 21 -10.09 13.74 -6.86
CA ALA A 21 -8.86 14.23 -7.49
C ALA A 21 -7.61 13.43 -7.09
N GLY A 22 -7.62 12.78 -5.92
CA GLY A 22 -6.51 11.98 -5.40
C GLY A 22 -6.48 10.51 -5.81
N TRP A 23 -7.51 9.98 -6.50
CA TRP A 23 -7.65 8.53 -6.75
C TRP A 23 -6.92 8.00 -7.99
N ARG A 24 -5.97 8.75 -8.56
CA ARG A 24 -5.20 8.29 -9.73
C ARG A 24 -4.18 7.18 -9.44
N ASN A 25 -3.85 6.96 -8.17
CA ASN A 25 -2.86 5.99 -7.71
C ASN A 25 -3.47 5.08 -6.64
N PRO A 26 -2.83 3.94 -6.31
CA PRO A 26 -3.26 3.10 -5.18
C PRO A 26 -3.51 3.93 -3.92
N SER A 27 -4.65 3.67 -3.28
CA SER A 27 -5.12 4.35 -2.08
C SER A 27 -5.66 3.35 -1.06
N ILE A 28 -5.67 3.74 0.20
CA ILE A 28 -6.07 2.88 1.32
C ILE A 28 -6.44 3.69 2.55
N THR A 29 -7.33 3.16 3.37
CA THR A 29 -7.62 3.68 4.71
C THR A 29 -6.80 2.94 5.78
N LEU A 30 -6.25 3.70 6.72
CA LEU A 30 -5.61 3.16 7.93
C LEU A 30 -5.80 4.15 9.07
N ASN A 31 -6.18 3.67 10.25
CA ASN A 31 -6.42 4.49 11.45
C ASN A 31 -7.39 5.66 11.22
N GLY A 32 -8.43 5.46 10.40
CA GLY A 32 -9.43 6.49 10.08
C GLY A 32 -8.98 7.56 9.08
N CYS A 33 -7.74 7.50 8.59
CA CYS A 33 -7.22 8.39 7.57
C CYS A 33 -7.19 7.70 6.20
N LEU A 34 -7.50 8.45 5.14
CA LEU A 34 -7.38 8.00 3.75
C LEU A 34 -6.03 8.45 3.18
N TYR A 35 -5.22 7.49 2.75
CA TYR A 35 -3.90 7.70 2.17
C TYR A 35 -3.88 7.33 0.69
N ALA A 36 -3.04 7.99 -0.08
CA ALA A 36 -2.76 7.62 -1.46
C ALA A 36 -1.28 7.81 -1.79
N LEU A 37 -0.80 7.06 -2.77
CA LEU A 37 0.53 7.28 -3.34
C LEU A 37 0.54 8.55 -4.18
N ASP A 38 1.54 9.39 -3.99
CA ASP A 38 1.76 10.64 -4.74
C ASP A 38 2.90 10.51 -5.76
N CYS A 39 3.51 9.33 -5.86
CA CYS A 39 4.50 9.02 -6.88
C CYS A 39 4.30 7.61 -7.47
N ARG A 40 4.64 7.46 -8.75
CA ARG A 40 4.45 6.21 -9.51
C ARG A 40 5.23 5.04 -8.93
N ASP A 41 6.45 5.27 -8.45
CA ASP A 41 7.29 4.27 -7.79
C ASP A 41 6.93 4.08 -6.30
N GLY A 42 5.85 4.73 -5.85
CA GLY A 42 5.34 4.66 -4.49
C GLY A 42 6.23 5.30 -3.44
N CYS A 43 7.18 6.17 -3.79
CA CYS A 43 8.14 6.74 -2.83
C CYS A 43 7.60 7.94 -2.01
N LYS A 44 6.35 8.37 -2.28
CA LYS A 44 5.68 9.52 -1.63
C LYS A 44 4.22 9.17 -1.29
N LEU A 45 3.79 9.63 -0.12
CA LEU A 45 2.42 9.51 0.38
C LEU A 45 1.79 10.89 0.54
N ARG A 46 0.48 10.92 0.30
CA ARG A 46 -0.41 12.01 0.65
C ARG A 46 -1.56 11.48 1.49
N VAL A 47 -2.15 12.37 2.29
CA VAL A 47 -3.29 12.08 3.15
C VAL A 47 -4.42 13.04 2.78
N TYR A 48 -5.64 12.54 2.77
CA TYR A 48 -6.83 13.36 2.52
C TYR A 48 -7.27 14.07 3.81
N ASP A 49 -7.55 15.36 3.69
CA ASP A 49 -8.15 16.20 4.72
C ASP A 49 -9.60 16.49 4.34
N GLY A 50 -10.54 15.90 5.08
CA GLY A 50 -11.98 16.09 4.87
C GLY A 50 -12.49 17.47 5.27
N ALA A 51 -11.76 18.23 6.10
CA ALA A 51 -12.18 19.58 6.48
C ALA A 51 -11.95 20.58 5.34
N THR A 52 -10.90 20.38 4.55
CA THR A 52 -10.55 21.25 3.41
C THR A 52 -10.86 20.64 2.05
N ASP A 53 -11.44 19.43 2.03
CA ASP A 53 -11.68 18.64 0.83
C ASP A 53 -10.44 18.57 -0.10
N SER A 54 -9.28 18.25 0.47
CA SER A 54 -8.02 18.33 -0.28
C SER A 54 -7.01 17.28 0.15
N TRP A 55 -6.01 17.05 -0.70
CA TRP A 55 -4.93 16.11 -0.45
C TRP A 55 -3.65 16.83 -0.06
N ASN A 56 -3.10 16.47 1.10
CA ASN A 56 -1.89 17.07 1.64
C ASN A 56 -0.70 16.11 1.52
N LYS A 57 0.47 16.65 1.20
CA LYS A 57 1.73 15.89 1.26
C LYS A 57 1.93 15.36 2.67
N PHE A 58 2.31 14.09 2.81
CA PHE A 58 2.37 13.44 4.11
C PHE A 58 3.76 12.91 4.46
N ILE A 59 4.26 11.91 3.74
CA ILE A 59 5.60 11.34 3.95
C ILE A 59 6.31 11.21 2.60
N ASP A 60 7.57 11.59 2.54
CA ASP A 60 8.42 11.48 1.35
C ASP A 60 9.71 10.75 1.71
N SER A 61 9.92 9.56 1.13
CA SER A 61 11.13 8.77 1.33
C SER A 61 12.41 9.44 0.85
N LYS A 62 12.30 10.49 0.02
CA LYS A 62 13.41 11.16 -0.69
C LYS A 62 14.22 10.25 -1.62
N LEU A 63 13.83 8.98 -1.75
CA LEU A 63 14.52 7.98 -2.55
C LEU A 63 13.61 7.44 -3.65
N HIS A 64 13.75 8.02 -4.84
CA HIS A 64 13.14 7.45 -6.04
C HIS A 64 13.84 6.16 -6.44
N LEU A 65 13.07 5.12 -6.72
CA LEU A 65 13.62 3.84 -7.15
C LEU A 65 13.84 3.79 -8.67
N GLY A 66 13.15 4.66 -9.42
CA GLY A 66 13.27 4.79 -10.88
C GLY A 66 11.92 4.83 -11.59
N SER A 67 11.95 5.04 -12.90
CA SER A 67 10.76 5.27 -13.73
C SER A 67 10.27 4.04 -14.51
N SER A 68 10.94 2.89 -14.37
CA SER A 68 10.56 1.69 -15.11
C SER A 68 9.22 1.13 -14.64
N ARG A 69 8.46 0.50 -15.55
CA ARG A 69 7.19 -0.18 -15.21
C ARG A 69 7.33 -1.21 -14.09
N ALA A 70 8.49 -1.84 -13.98
CA ALA A 70 8.79 -2.82 -12.94
C ALA A 70 8.79 -2.20 -11.53
N LEU A 71 9.02 -0.89 -11.40
CA LEU A 71 9.07 -0.19 -10.11
C LEU A 71 7.77 0.54 -9.79
N GLU A 72 6.79 0.51 -10.69
CA GLU A 72 5.50 1.13 -10.42
C GLU A 72 4.82 0.41 -9.27
N ALA A 73 4.29 1.19 -8.33
CA ALA A 73 3.49 0.69 -7.23
C ALA A 73 2.19 0.11 -7.78
N ALA A 74 2.02 -1.20 -7.58
CA ALA A 74 0.86 -1.95 -8.01
C ALA A 74 -0.24 -1.93 -6.95
N ALA A 75 0.14 -1.92 -5.67
CA ALA A 75 -0.79 -1.95 -4.56
C ALA A 75 -0.21 -1.28 -3.31
N ILE A 76 -1.12 -0.87 -2.42
CA ILE A 76 -0.82 -0.47 -1.05
C ILE A 76 -1.79 -1.21 -0.13
N VAL A 77 -1.27 -1.85 0.92
CA VAL A 77 -2.05 -2.69 1.85
C VAL A 77 -1.67 -2.40 3.30
N PRO A 78 -2.54 -2.64 4.29
CA PRO A 78 -2.18 -2.48 5.69
C PRO A 78 -1.44 -3.75 6.15
N LEU A 79 -0.33 -3.58 6.87
CA LEU A 79 0.42 -4.69 7.45
C LEU A 79 0.96 -4.29 8.81
N ASN A 80 0.50 -4.96 9.88
CA ASN A 80 0.93 -4.73 11.26
C ASN A 80 0.87 -3.25 11.69
N GLY A 81 -0.19 -2.54 11.32
CA GLY A 81 -0.37 -1.11 11.65
C GLY A 81 0.47 -0.14 10.80
N LYS A 82 1.24 -0.65 9.82
CA LYS A 82 1.99 0.14 8.83
C LYS A 82 1.36 0.01 7.45
N LEU A 83 1.73 0.90 6.53
CA LEU A 83 1.39 0.77 5.11
C LEU A 83 2.47 -0.03 4.39
N CYS A 84 2.06 -1.00 3.58
CA CYS A 84 2.92 -1.85 2.79
C CYS A 84 2.72 -1.54 1.31
N ILE A 85 3.77 -1.07 0.65
CA ILE A 85 3.77 -0.66 -0.75
C ILE A 85 4.40 -1.77 -1.58
N ILE A 86 3.63 -2.33 -2.50
CA ILE A 86 4.02 -3.46 -3.34
C ILE A 86 4.14 -2.98 -4.79
N ARG A 87 5.27 -3.28 -5.43
CA ARG A 87 5.56 -2.89 -6.82
C ARG A 87 5.46 -4.07 -7.79
N ASN A 88 5.42 -3.77 -9.09
CA ASN A 88 5.33 -4.78 -10.14
C ASN A 88 6.50 -5.80 -10.15
N ASN A 89 7.69 -5.41 -9.73
CA ASN A 89 8.84 -6.30 -9.54
C ASN A 89 8.81 -7.05 -8.20
N MET A 90 7.67 -6.98 -7.50
CA MET A 90 7.41 -7.48 -6.16
C MET A 90 8.17 -6.78 -5.03
N SER A 91 8.96 -5.73 -5.27
CA SER A 91 9.69 -5.03 -4.20
C SER A 91 8.74 -4.34 -3.23
N ILE A 92 9.10 -4.41 -1.94
CA ILE A 92 8.23 -4.01 -0.83
C ILE A 92 8.89 -2.91 -0.01
N SER A 93 8.12 -1.86 0.29
CA SER A 93 8.46 -0.86 1.31
C SER A 93 7.40 -0.86 2.41
N LEU A 94 7.81 -0.75 3.67
CA LEU A 94 6.91 -0.47 4.79
C LEU A 94 7.03 1.00 5.19
N VAL A 95 5.89 1.60 5.49
CA VAL A 95 5.78 2.99 5.93
C VAL A 95 5.01 3.08 7.23
N ASP A 96 5.63 3.64 8.26
CA ASP A 96 4.98 3.92 9.54
C ASP A 96 4.27 5.27 9.51
N VAL A 97 2.95 5.23 9.27
CA VAL A 97 2.12 6.44 9.24
C VAL A 97 1.70 6.93 10.62
N SER A 98 2.06 6.23 11.70
CA SER A 98 1.74 6.62 13.08
C SER A 98 2.82 7.46 13.75
N SER A 99 4.08 7.38 13.26
CA SER A 99 5.21 8.15 13.80
C SER A 99 4.93 9.65 13.86
N PRO A 100 5.15 10.36 14.99
CA PRO A 100 4.93 11.80 15.06
C PRO A 100 5.92 12.57 14.18
N ASP A 101 7.14 12.07 14.04
CA ASP A 101 8.12 12.60 13.08
C ASP A 101 7.90 11.94 11.72
N LYS A 102 7.56 12.76 10.71
CA LYS A 102 7.30 12.35 9.32
C LYS A 102 8.51 12.51 8.40
N HIS A 103 9.61 13.07 8.91
CA HIS A 103 10.82 13.31 8.13
C HIS A 103 11.70 12.06 8.15
N VAL A 104 11.91 11.49 6.97
CA VAL A 104 12.73 10.26 6.81
C VAL A 104 14.21 10.53 7.13
N GLU A 105 14.69 11.76 6.96
CA GLU A 105 16.07 12.18 7.28
C GLU A 105 16.37 12.09 8.78
N SER A 106 15.40 12.41 9.65
CA SER A 106 15.51 12.33 11.11
C SER A 106 15.03 10.99 11.66
N ASN A 107 14.14 10.28 10.95
CA ASN A 107 13.63 8.98 11.34
C ASN A 107 13.65 7.97 10.17
N PRO A 108 14.79 7.30 9.90
CA PRO A 108 14.90 6.38 8.77
C PRO A 108 14.00 5.13 8.90
N HIS A 109 13.61 4.77 10.12
CA HIS A 109 12.71 3.63 10.39
C HIS A 109 11.27 3.87 9.98
N ILE A 110 10.90 5.11 9.65
CA ILE A 110 9.57 5.42 9.14
C ILE A 110 9.34 4.82 7.76
N TRP A 111 10.41 4.58 6.98
CA TRP A 111 10.31 4.10 5.61
C TRP A 111 11.40 3.07 5.31
N GLU A 112 11.03 1.80 5.36
CA GLU A 112 11.97 0.68 5.25
C GLU A 112 11.72 -0.12 3.97
N ASN A 113 12.77 -0.36 3.19
CA ASN A 113 12.70 -1.28 2.04
C ASN A 113 13.03 -2.70 2.52
N ILE A 114 11.98 -3.51 2.70
CA ILE A 114 12.12 -4.86 3.25
C ILE A 114 12.65 -5.85 2.23
N ALA A 115 12.37 -5.61 0.94
CA ALA A 115 12.75 -6.59 -0.06
C ALA A 115 13.09 -5.96 -1.42
N GLY A 116 14.37 -6.03 -1.77
CA GLY A 116 14.92 -5.66 -3.08
C GLY A 116 14.89 -6.81 -4.09
N LYS A 117 15.23 -6.50 -5.36
CA LYS A 117 15.27 -7.45 -6.48
C LYS A 117 16.11 -8.68 -6.10
N GLY A 118 15.48 -9.87 -6.05
CA GLY A 118 16.13 -11.14 -5.72
C GLY A 118 15.76 -11.74 -4.35
N HIS A 119 15.65 -10.92 -3.30
CA HIS A 119 15.28 -11.38 -1.94
C HIS A 119 13.86 -11.97 -1.90
N ILE A 120 13.00 -11.52 -2.82
CA ILE A 120 11.57 -11.83 -2.83
C ILE A 120 11.27 -13.14 -3.55
N ARG A 121 12.07 -13.52 -4.55
CA ARG A 121 12.00 -14.88 -5.11
C ARG A 121 12.31 -15.91 -4.03
N THR A 122 13.33 -15.64 -3.23
CA THR A 122 13.68 -16.48 -2.08
C THR A 122 12.61 -16.42 -1.00
N LEU A 123 12.07 -15.23 -0.68
CA LEU A 123 11.00 -15.07 0.32
C LEU A 123 9.71 -15.79 -0.11
N PHE A 124 9.20 -15.59 -1.32
CA PHE A 124 8.03 -16.32 -1.82
C PHE A 124 8.33 -17.80 -2.03
N SER A 125 9.51 -18.18 -2.49
CA SER A 125 9.89 -19.61 -2.57
C SER A 125 9.90 -20.24 -1.17
N ASN A 126 10.36 -19.52 -0.14
CA ASN A 126 10.37 -19.97 1.24
C ASN A 126 8.96 -20.00 1.84
N ILE A 127 8.14 -18.97 1.59
CA ILE A 127 6.74 -18.93 2.02
C ILE A 127 5.95 -20.05 1.36
N LEU A 128 6.05 -20.18 0.03
CA LEU A 128 5.37 -21.23 -0.72
C LEU A 128 5.90 -22.62 -0.38
N SER A 129 7.20 -22.80 -0.13
CA SER A 129 7.74 -24.09 0.33
C SER A 129 7.37 -24.42 1.78
N SER A 130 7.22 -23.41 2.63
CA SER A 130 6.70 -23.57 4.00
C SER A 130 5.21 -23.93 4.00
N ILE A 131 4.42 -23.30 3.14
CA ILE A 131 2.98 -23.59 2.96
C ILE A 131 2.80 -24.94 2.28
N ALA A 132 3.64 -25.30 1.30
CA ALA A 132 3.57 -26.57 0.60
C ALA A 132 4.03 -27.77 1.45
N GLY A 133 4.60 -27.52 2.64
CA GLY A 133 5.05 -28.53 3.58
C GLY A 133 6.35 -29.23 3.16
N ARG A 134 7.32 -29.27 4.07
CA ARG A 134 8.54 -30.10 3.93
C ARG A 134 8.22 -31.58 4.19
N SER A 135 7.33 -32.20 3.40
CA SER A 135 7.15 -33.65 3.43
C SER A 135 6.50 -34.16 2.15
N GLY A 136 7.32 -34.44 1.13
CA GLY A 136 7.14 -35.49 0.11
C GLY A 136 5.90 -35.54 -0.79
N LEU A 137 4.81 -34.83 -0.48
CA LEU A 137 3.56 -34.85 -1.22
C LEU A 137 3.38 -33.51 -1.92
N LYS A 138 3.12 -33.57 -3.23
CA LYS A 138 2.93 -32.40 -4.10
C LYS A 138 1.70 -31.60 -3.65
N SER A 139 1.90 -30.65 -2.76
CA SER A 139 0.88 -29.68 -2.36
C SER A 139 0.73 -28.64 -3.46
N HIS A 140 -0.38 -28.69 -4.19
CA HIS A 140 -0.77 -27.66 -5.16
C HIS A 140 -1.70 -26.67 -4.46
N ILE A 141 -1.32 -25.38 -4.43
CA ILE A 141 -2.25 -24.33 -4.05
C ILE A 141 -3.24 -24.18 -5.20
N VAL A 142 -4.43 -24.74 -5.03
CA VAL A 142 -5.48 -24.72 -6.07
C VAL A 142 -6.28 -23.42 -6.02
N HIS A 143 -6.37 -22.79 -4.84
CA HIS A 143 -7.23 -21.63 -4.60
C HIS A 143 -6.77 -20.85 -3.36
N CYS A 144 -6.85 -19.52 -3.39
CA CYS A 144 -6.67 -18.66 -2.22
C CYS A 144 -7.91 -17.78 -2.02
N HIS A 145 -8.36 -17.61 -0.78
CA HIS A 145 -9.49 -16.76 -0.43
C HIS A 145 -9.17 -15.97 0.83
N VAL A 146 -9.46 -14.68 0.83
CA VAL A 146 -9.34 -13.81 2.01
C VAL A 146 -10.64 -13.94 2.80
N LEU A 147 -10.58 -14.50 4.00
CA LEU A 147 -11.71 -14.49 4.93
C LEU A 147 -11.72 -13.13 5.66
N GLN A 148 -12.76 -12.34 5.43
CA GLN A 148 -13.07 -11.19 6.29
C GLN A 148 -13.80 -11.69 7.53
N ALA A 149 -13.36 -11.24 8.70
CA ALA A 149 -14.04 -11.41 9.98
C ALA A 149 -14.86 -10.15 10.29
#